data_AF-G0PNX3-F1
#
_entry.id   AF-G0PNX3-F1
#
_cell.length_a   1.000
_cell.length_b   1.000
_cell.length_c   1.000
_cell.angle_alpha   90.00
_cell.angle_beta   90.00
_cell.angle_gamma   90.00
#
_symmetry.space_group_name_H-M   'P 1'
#
loop_
_entity.id
_entity.type
_entity.pdbx_description
1 polymer ?
#
loop_
_entity_poly.entity_id
_entity_poly.type
_entity_poly.pdbx_seq_one_letter_code
_entity_poly.pdbx_strand_id
1 'polypeptide(L)'
;MAPAAIAWYCFTQEEKQDLEHSWNLVEGKKNHIACDIYEMIFNQCPEARRLFPKLKFVGSKPDRKNNEFAFQAMRFMQVIEGAVKALDHLSSLDVILDNLGRRHGKLEVNGKF
;
A
#
# COMPACT_ATOMS: atom_id res chain seq x y z
N MET A 1 26.80 14.48 2.06
CA MET A 1 26.88 13.02 1.79
C MET A 1 25.70 12.66 0.91
N ALA A 2 25.92 12.08 -0.27
CA ALA A 2 24.83 11.45 -1.01
C ALA A 2 24.33 10.25 -0.19
N PRO A 3 23.01 10.02 -0.07
CA PRO A 3 22.51 8.83 0.61
C PRO A 3 23.07 7.60 -0.10
N ALA A 4 23.54 6.61 0.68
CA ALA A 4 23.96 5.33 0.12
C ALA A 4 22.80 4.75 -0.68
N ALA A 5 23.03 4.43 -1.96
CA ALA A 5 22.02 3.77 -2.77
C ALA A 5 21.71 2.43 -2.11
N ILE A 6 20.47 2.27 -1.63
CA ILE A 6 19.99 1.01 -1.08
C ILE A 6 19.91 0.05 -2.28
N ALA A 7 20.75 -0.98 -2.27
CA ALA A 7 20.67 -2.03 -3.27
C ALA A 7 19.38 -2.84 -3.06
N TRP A 8 18.66 -3.12 -4.14
CA TRP A 8 17.48 -3.96 -4.11
C TRP A 8 17.82 -5.38 -3.67
N TYR A 9 16.89 -6.02 -2.95
CA TYR A 9 16.99 -7.43 -2.64
C TYR A 9 16.94 -8.25 -3.94
N CYS A 10 17.87 -9.20 -4.08
CA CYS A 10 17.91 -10.10 -5.23
C CYS A 10 17.10 -11.36 -4.91
N PHE A 11 15.83 -11.38 -5.32
CA PHE A 11 14.96 -12.53 -5.12
C PHE A 11 15.47 -13.75 -5.88
N THR A 12 15.50 -14.89 -5.19
CA THR A 12 15.67 -16.20 -5.82
C THR A 12 14.49 -16.52 -6.73
N GLN A 13 14.66 -17.50 -7.63
CA GLN A 13 13.58 -17.92 -8.51
C GLN A 13 12.39 -18.51 -7.73
N GLU A 14 12.66 -19.21 -6.63
CA GLU A 14 11.63 -19.78 -5.75
C GLU A 14 10.80 -18.67 -5.08
N GLU A 15 11.46 -17.66 -4.50
CA GLU A 15 10.74 -16.54 -3.89
C GLU A 15 9.90 -15.75 -4.89
N LYS A 16 10.39 -15.56 -6.12
CA LYS A 16 9.61 -14.92 -7.18
C LYS A 16 8.35 -15.73 -7.50
N GLN A 17 8.49 -17.05 -7.62
CA GLN A 17 7.36 -17.94 -7.86
C GLN A 17 6.33 -17.90 -6.72
N ASP A 18 6.78 -17.85 -5.47
CA ASP A 18 5.88 -17.72 -4.31
C ASP A 18 5.13 -16.39 -4.30
N LEU A 19 5.81 -15.29 -4.62
CA LEU A 19 5.20 -13.95 -4.70
C LEU A 19 4.20 -13.85 -5.85
N GLU A 20 4.53 -14.39 -7.03
CA GLU A 20 3.61 -14.44 -8.17
C GLU A 20 2.42 -15.35 -7.90
N HIS A 21 2.65 -16.54 -7.32
CA HIS A 21 1.58 -17.48 -6.99
C HIS A 21 0.62 -16.89 -5.97
N SER A 22 1.14 -16.32 -4.88
CA SER A 22 0.31 -15.68 -3.85
C SER A 22 -0.46 -14.48 -4.40
N TRP A 23 0.15 -13.68 -5.29
CA TRP A 23 -0.56 -12.58 -5.96
C TRP A 23 -1.71 -13.07 -6.84
N ASN A 24 -1.53 -14.15 -7.58
CA ASN A 24 -2.59 -14.71 -8.44
C ASN A 24 -3.83 -15.14 -7.64
N LEU A 25 -3.67 -15.58 -6.39
CA LEU A 25 -4.79 -15.87 -5.48
C LEU A 25 -5.54 -14.60 -5.04
N VAL A 26 -4.82 -13.47 -4.98
CA VAL A 26 -5.34 -12.16 -4.55
C VAL A 26 -5.97 -11.39 -5.72
N GLU A 27 -5.42 -11.46 -6.92
CA GLU A 27 -5.72 -10.56 -8.05
C GLU A 27 -7.22 -10.48 -8.36
N GLY A 28 -7.91 -11.63 -8.47
CA GLY A 28 -9.34 -11.69 -8.77
C GLY A 28 -10.25 -11.11 -7.67
N LYS A 29 -9.72 -10.89 -6.47
CA LYS A 29 -10.45 -10.39 -5.29
C LYS A 29 -9.85 -9.11 -4.71
N LYS A 30 -8.87 -8.50 -5.39
CA LYS A 30 -8.04 -7.41 -4.84
C LYS A 30 -8.86 -6.22 -4.33
N ASN A 31 -9.98 -5.89 -4.97
CA ASN A 31 -10.86 -4.79 -4.52
C ASN A 31 -11.47 -5.06 -3.13
N HIS A 32 -11.91 -6.29 -2.91
CA HIS A 32 -12.50 -6.69 -1.63
C HIS A 32 -11.43 -6.76 -0.54
N ILE A 33 -10.32 -7.43 -0.85
CA ILE A 33 -9.16 -7.57 0.06
C ILE A 33 -8.59 -6.20 0.44
N ALA A 34 -8.52 -5.25 -0.50
CA ALA A 34 -8.07 -3.89 -0.23
C ALA A 34 -8.91 -3.22 0.87
N CYS A 35 -10.24 -3.32 0.74
CA CYS A 35 -11.19 -2.75 1.69
C CYS A 35 -11.07 -3.42 3.06
N ASP A 36 -10.92 -4.75 3.09
CA ASP A 36 -10.74 -5.52 4.31
C ASP A 36 -9.44 -5.14 5.04
N ILE A 37 -8.33 -4.97 4.31
CA ILE A 37 -7.05 -4.52 4.87
C ILE A 37 -7.18 -3.13 5.50
N TYR A 38 -7.81 -2.17 4.81
CA TYR A 38 -8.00 -0.84 5.38
C TYR A 38 -8.93 -0.83 6.60
N GLU A 39 -9.99 -1.63 6.60
CA GLU A 39 -10.85 -1.79 7.79
C GLU A 39 -10.05 -2.42 8.95
N MET A 40 -9.23 -3.43 8.68
CA MET A 40 -8.33 -4.03 9.67
C MET A 40 -7.36 -2.98 10.26
N ILE A 41 -6.71 -2.18 9.41
CA ILE A 41 -5.80 -1.11 9.84
C ILE A 41 -6.53 -0.12 10.76
N PHE A 42 -7.71 0.36 10.36
CA PHE A 42 -8.47 1.33 11.17
C PHE A 42 -9.12 0.74 12.42
N ASN A 43 -9.28 -0.59 12.49
CA ASN A 43 -9.73 -1.27 13.70
C ASN A 43 -8.57 -1.48 14.68
N GLN A 44 -7.38 -1.84 14.19
CA GLN A 44 -6.18 -2.03 15.03
C GLN A 44 -5.55 -0.71 15.45
N CYS A 45 -5.62 0.31 14.61
CA CYS A 45 -5.13 1.66 14.87
C CYS A 45 -6.19 2.71 14.50
N PRO A 46 -7.17 2.97 15.38
CA PRO A 46 -8.20 3.99 15.13
C PRO A 46 -7.63 5.39 14.87
N GLU A 47 -6.50 5.73 15.50
CA GLU A 47 -5.83 7.02 15.32
C GLU A 47 -5.38 7.25 13.88
N ALA A 48 -5.03 6.20 13.13
CA ALA A 48 -4.62 6.32 11.73
C ALA A 48 -5.71 6.94 10.84
N ARG A 49 -6.99 6.91 11.25
CA ARG A 49 -8.10 7.55 10.51
C ARG A 49 -7.88 9.04 10.29
N ARG A 50 -7.19 9.73 11.20
CA ARG A 50 -6.88 11.17 11.08
C ARG A 50 -5.96 11.51 9.91
N LEU A 51 -5.22 10.53 9.40
CA LEU A 51 -4.39 10.66 8.20
C LEU A 51 -5.23 10.74 6.92
N PHE A 52 -6.50 10.32 6.98
CA PHE A 52 -7.38 10.19 5.83
C PHE A 52 -8.64 11.05 5.97
N PRO A 53 -8.52 12.39 6.02
CA PRO A 53 -9.63 13.29 6.32
C PRO A 53 -10.75 13.30 5.27
N LYS A 54 -10.48 12.77 4.07
CA LYS A 54 -11.49 12.61 3.00
C LYS A 54 -12.31 11.33 3.13
N LEU A 55 -11.85 10.36 3.92
CA LEU A 55 -12.58 9.13 4.14
C LEU A 55 -13.74 9.37 5.10
N LYS A 56 -14.91 8.84 4.74
CA LYS A 56 -16.09 8.87 5.59
C LYS A 56 -16.17 7.62 6.43
N PHE A 57 -16.60 7.79 7.66
CA PHE A 57 -16.80 6.71 8.62
C PHE A 57 -18.26 6.75 9.11
N VAL A 58 -18.88 5.58 9.23
CA VAL A 58 -20.20 5.41 9.85
C VAL A 58 -19.96 4.76 11.21
N GLY A 59 -20.04 5.55 12.27
CA GLY A 59 -19.56 5.14 13.59
C GLY A 59 -18.06 4.85 13.56
N SER A 60 -17.65 3.64 13.95
CA SER A 60 -16.26 3.22 13.97
C SER A 60 -15.76 2.55 12.70
N LYS A 61 -16.62 2.37 11.68
CA LYS A 61 -16.28 1.63 10.45
C LYS A 61 -16.18 2.54 9.24
N PRO A 62 -15.24 2.28 8.30
CA PRO A 62 -15.19 3.01 7.04
C PRO A 62 -16.47 2.77 6.23
N ASP A 63 -16.97 3.82 5.59
CA ASP A 63 -18.10 3.71 4.68
C ASP A 63 -17.66 3.00 3.38
N ARG A 64 -17.86 1.68 3.31
CA ARG A 64 -17.52 0.87 2.13
C ARG A 64 -18.32 1.25 0.87
N LYS A 65 -19.44 1.95 1.00
CA LYS A 65 -20.22 2.45 -0.15
C LYS A 65 -19.65 3.76 -0.70
N ASN A 66 -18.74 4.40 0.03
CA ASN A 66 -18.08 5.61 -0.43
C ASN A 66 -16.97 5.25 -1.42
N ASN A 67 -17.08 5.80 -2.64
CA ASN A 67 -16.10 5.63 -3.70
C ASN A 67 -14.68 6.05 -3.27
N GLU A 68 -14.53 7.04 -2.39
CA GLU A 68 -13.22 7.51 -1.93
C GLU A 68 -12.48 6.44 -1.09
N PHE A 69 -13.22 5.66 -0.29
CA PHE A 69 -12.64 4.58 0.51
C PHE A 69 -12.12 3.46 -0.38
N ALA A 70 -12.97 2.95 -1.27
CA ALA A 70 -12.59 1.93 -2.23
C ALA A 70 -11.44 2.41 -3.12
N PHE A 71 -11.48 3.67 -3.57
CA PHE A 71 -10.41 4.26 -4.38
C PHE A 71 -9.08 4.28 -3.62
N GLN A 72 -9.05 4.79 -2.39
CA GLN A 72 -7.83 4.84 -1.58
C GLN A 72 -7.27 3.44 -1.30
N ALA A 73 -8.15 2.48 -0.96
CA ALA A 73 -7.77 1.08 -0.76
C ALA A 73 -7.18 0.46 -2.02
N MET A 74 -7.76 0.77 -3.19
CA MET A 74 -7.26 0.28 -4.48
C MET A 74 -5.90 0.85 -4.86
N ARG A 75 -5.63 2.12 -4.55
CA ARG A 75 -4.31 2.72 -4.78
C ARG A 75 -3.21 1.98 -4.02
N PHE A 76 -3.49 1.45 -2.83
CA PHE A 76 -2.57 0.62 -2.08
C PHE A 76 -2.29 -0.72 -2.79
N MET A 77 -3.34 -1.44 -3.20
CA MET A 77 -3.17 -2.72 -3.91
C MET A 77 -2.44 -2.57 -5.25
N GLN A 78 -2.65 -1.45 -5.96
CA GLN A 78 -1.93 -1.17 -7.21
C GLN A 78 -0.42 -1.03 -7.01
N VAL A 79 0.04 -0.52 -5.87
CA VAL A 79 1.47 -0.43 -5.56
C VAL A 79 2.07 -1.83 -5.33
N ILE A 80 1.34 -2.69 -4.60
CA ILE A 80 1.75 -4.09 -4.39
C ILE A 80 1.78 -4.84 -5.72
N GLU A 81 0.74 -4.69 -6.53
CA GLU A 81 0.67 -5.28 -7.87
C GLU A 81 1.85 -4.85 -8.74
N GLY A 82 2.19 -3.56 -8.73
CA GLY A 82 3.34 -3.03 -9.45
C GLY A 82 4.66 -3.62 -8.96
N ALA A 83 4.80 -3.86 -7.65
CA ALA A 83 5.99 -4.47 -7.09
C ALA A 83 6.15 -5.94 -7.50
N VAL A 84 5.07 -6.74 -7.44
CA VAL A 84 5.08 -8.14 -7.89
C VAL A 84 5.39 -8.23 -9.38
N LYS A 85 4.82 -7.34 -10.20
CA LYS A 85 5.09 -7.28 -11.65
C LYS A 85 6.49 -6.77 -11.99
N ALA A 86 7.26 -6.31 -11.01
CA ALA A 86 8.58 -5.73 -11.21
C ALA A 86 9.72 -6.54 -10.56
N LEU A 87 9.49 -7.80 -10.17
CA LEU A 87 10.46 -8.63 -9.47
C LEU A 87 11.80 -8.82 -10.21
N ASP A 88 11.81 -8.73 -11.54
CA ASP A 88 13.03 -8.79 -12.36
C ASP A 88 13.70 -7.43 -12.60
N HIS A 89 13.01 -6.34 -12.26
CA HIS A 89 13.45 -4.97 -12.53
C HIS A 89 12.99 -4.00 -11.44
N LEU A 90 13.34 -4.31 -10.19
CA LEU A 90 12.87 -3.59 -9.00
C LEU A 90 13.28 -2.11 -8.98
N SER A 91 14.41 -1.76 -9.63
CA SER A 91 14.82 -0.36 -9.80
C SER A 91 13.79 0.50 -10.55
N SER A 92 12.88 -0.10 -11.32
CA SER A 92 11.75 0.64 -11.92
C SER A 92 10.79 1.22 -10.86
N LEU A 93 10.83 0.72 -9.63
CA LEU A 93 10.01 1.20 -8.51
C LEU A 93 10.63 2.40 -7.79
N ASP A 94 11.92 2.71 -8.00
CA ASP A 94 12.65 3.73 -7.24
C ASP A 94 11.87 5.04 -7.18
N VAL A 95 11.48 5.57 -8.35
CA VAL A 95 10.74 6.85 -8.45
C VAL A 95 9.37 6.78 -7.77
N ILE A 96 8.69 5.63 -7.87
CA ILE A 96 7.36 5.44 -7.27
C ILE A 96 7.48 5.43 -5.74
N LEU A 97 8.41 4.64 -5.21
CA LEU A 97 8.63 4.52 -3.77
C LEU A 97 9.19 5.80 -3.17
N ASP A 98 10.06 6.52 -3.88
CA ASP A 98 10.55 7.83 -3.47
C ASP A 98 9.40 8.83 -3.30
N ASN A 99 8.49 8.88 -4.26
CA ASN A 99 7.34 9.77 -4.23
C ASN A 99 6.35 9.36 -3.14
N LEU A 100 6.13 8.06 -2.94
CA LEU A 100 5.31 7.55 -1.84
C LEU A 100 5.95 7.89 -0.49
N GLY A 101 7.24 7.63 -0.31
CA GLY A 101 8.03 7.93 0.88
C GLY A 101 7.96 9.42 1.23
N ARG A 102 8.18 10.32 0.26
CA ARG A 102 8.02 11.77 0.47
C ARG A 102 6.61 12.15 0.92
N ARG A 103 5.57 11.52 0.37
CA ARG A 103 4.18 11.78 0.77
C ARG A 103 3.88 11.26 2.18
N HIS A 104 4.35 10.07 2.52
CA HIS A 104 4.12 9.46 3.83
C HIS A 104 4.97 10.14 4.93
N GLY A 105 6.25 10.43 4.67
CA GLY A 105 7.12 11.15 5.59
C GLY A 105 6.66 12.60 5.86
N LYS A 106 6.07 13.29 4.87
CA LYS A 106 5.40 14.58 5.11
C LYS A 106 4.24 14.48 6.10
N LEU A 107 3.57 13.33 6.20
CA LEU A 107 2.51 13.13 7.20
C LEU A 107 3.12 12.96 8.60
N GLU A 108 4.33 12.40 8.69
CA GLU A 108 5.08 12.19 9.94
C GLU A 108 5.55 13.50 10.54
N VAL A 109 6.21 14.31 9.72
CA VAL A 109 6.71 15.62 10.12
C VAL A 109 5.59 16.59 10.52
N ASN A 110 4.37 16.41 9.99
CA ASN A 110 3.21 17.23 10.34
C ASN A 110 2.46 16.77 11.60
N GLY A 111 3.03 15.86 12.40
CA GLY A 111 2.44 15.42 13.68
C GLY A 111 1.13 14.64 13.52
N LYS A 112 0.93 14.01 12.36
CA LYS A 112 -0.26 13.18 12.11
C LYS A 112 -0.10 11.71 12.57
N PHE A 113 0.93 11.40 13.37
CA PHE A 113 1.23 10.08 13.96
C PHE A 113 0.93 10.04 15.44
#